data_AF-A0A966NUW2-F1
#
_entry.id   AF-A0A966NUW2-F1
#
_cell.length_a   1.000
_cell.length_b   1.000
_cell.length_c   1.000
_cell.angle_alpha   90.00
_cell.angle_beta   90.00
_cell.angle_gamma   90.00
#
_symmetry.space_group_name_H-M   'P 1'
#
loop_
_entity.id
_entity.type
_entity.pdbx_description
1 polymer ?
#
loop_
_entity_poly.entity_id
_entity_poly.type
_entity_poly.pdbx_seq_one_letter_code
_entity_poly.pdbx_strand_id
1 'polypeptide(L)' 'MDLALGLAREASNVGEVPVGAVVLRDGAVIAKRRNEREQTNDPTAHAEVLALRDAAQVVGSWNLSGCTLGRGPCQATR' A
#
# COMPACT_ATOMS: atom_id res chain seq x y z
N MET A 1 10.52 -2.13 5.59
CA MET A 1 9.37 -1.89 6.49
C MET A 1 9.18 -0.39 6.75
N ASP A 2 10.26 0.40 6.88
CA ASP A 2 10.20 1.86 7.07
C ASP A 2 9.41 2.62 6.01
N LEU A 3 9.50 2.20 4.75
CA LEU A 3 8.74 2.83 3.65
C LEU A 3 7.22 2.73 3.88
N ALA A 4 6.73 1.60 4.39
CA ALA A 4 5.31 1.41 4.68
C ALA A 4 4.86 2.25 5.89
N LEU A 5 5.74 2.49 6.86
CA LEU A 5 5.48 3.41 7.96
C LEU A 5 5.43 4.88 7.50
N GLY A 6 6.31 5.28 6.57
CA GLY A 6 6.25 6.59 5.93
C GLY A 6 4.92 6.83 5.23
N LEU A 7 4.46 5.87 4.44
CA LEU A 7 3.17 5.92 3.75
C LEU A 7 1.97 5.97 4.73
N ALA A 8 2.04 5.24 5.84
CA ALA A 8 1.01 5.32 6.89
C ALA A 8 0.91 6.72 7.51
N ARG A 9 2.04 7.39 7.73
CA ARG A 9 2.07 8.79 8.20
C ARG A 9 1.49 9.74 7.16
N GLU A 10 1.82 9.56 5.88
CA GLU A 10 1.23 10.34 4.80
C GLU A 10 -0.29 10.21 4.75
N ALA A 11 -0.83 8.99 4.91
CA ALA A 11 -2.28 8.77 4.99
C ALA A 11 -2.89 9.52 6.19
N SER A 12 -2.28 9.38 7.37
CA SER A 12 -2.73 10.10 8.57
C SER A 12 -2.81 11.61 8.35
N ASN A 13 -1.81 12.19 7.68
CA ASN A 13 -1.71 13.64 7.45
C ASN A 13 -2.83 14.17 6.54
N VAL A 14 -3.46 13.31 5.74
CA VAL A 14 -4.58 13.67 4.87
C VAL A 14 -5.93 13.19 5.40
N GLY A 15 -6.00 12.77 6.66
CA GLY A 15 -7.23 12.31 7.32
C GLY A 15 -7.66 10.89 6.95
N GLU A 16 -6.77 10.12 6.32
CA GLU A 16 -7.01 8.70 5.98
C GLU A 16 -6.63 7.77 7.13
N VAL A 17 -7.13 6.54 7.07
CA VAL A 17 -6.67 5.48 7.99
C VAL A 17 -5.16 5.25 7.79
N PRO A 18 -4.33 5.31 8.84
CA PRO A 18 -2.87 5.35 8.71
C PRO A 18 -2.31 3.96 8.40
N VAL A 19 -2.45 3.55 7.14
CA VAL A 19 -1.95 2.29 6.60
C VAL A 19 -1.17 2.57 5.32
N GLY A 20 0.01 1.96 5.24
CA GLY A 20 0.84 1.94 4.03
C GLY A 20 1.18 0.51 3.66
N ALA A 21 1.35 0.26 2.36
CA ALA A 21 1.73 -1.04 1.82
C ALA A 21 2.75 -0.88 0.70
N VAL A 22 3.64 -1.87 0.60
CA VAL A 22 4.69 -1.95 -0.41
C VAL A 22 4.73 -3.36 -0.97
N VAL A 23 5.01 -3.50 -2.26
CA VAL A 23 5.26 -4.79 -2.90
C VAL A 23 6.69 -4.83 -3.35
N LEU A 24 7.39 -5.89 -2.96
CA LEU A 24 8.76 -6.16 -3.37
C LEU A 24 8.79 -7.34 -4.33
N ARG A 25 9.72 -7.31 -5.28
CA ARG A 25 10.09 -8.43 -6.14
C ARG A 25 11.61 -8.43 -6.28
N ASP A 26 12.25 -9.56 -6.02
CA ASP A 26 13.72 -9.70 -6.09
C ASP A 26 14.49 -8.63 -5.29
N GLY A 27 13.94 -8.23 -4.12
CA GLY A 27 14.51 -7.21 -3.25
C GLY A 27 14.24 -5.75 -3.66
N ALA A 28 13.65 -5.52 -4.82
CA ALA A 28 13.28 -4.19 -5.31
C ALA A 28 11.80 -3.87 -5.00
N VAL A 29 11.52 -2.63 -4.61
CA VAL A 29 10.13 -2.15 -4.45
C VAL A 29 9.55 -1.87 -5.83
N ILE A 30 8.50 -2.61 -6.20
CA ILE A 30 7.81 -2.45 -7.48
C ILE A 30 6.48 -1.68 -7.36
N ALA A 31 5.92 -1.60 -6.16
CA ALA A 31 4.73 -0.80 -5.87
C ALA A 31 4.72 -0.31 -4.43
N LYS A 32 4.10 0.85 -4.19
CA LYS A 32 3.94 1.44 -2.86
C LYS A 32 2.68 2.30 -2.82
N ARG A 33 1.79 2.07 -1.86
CA ARG A 33 0.52 2.80 -1.73
C ARG A 33 0.16 3.04 -0.27
N ARG A 34 -0.71 4.02 -0.04
CA ARG A 34 -1.31 4.33 1.26
C ARG A 34 -2.83 4.15 1.17
N ASN A 35 -3.52 4.18 2.31
CA ASN A 35 -4.97 4.17 2.30
C ASN A 35 -5.50 5.45 1.64
N GLU A 36 -6.47 5.30 0.73
CA GLU A 36 -7.04 6.39 -0.07
C GLU A 36 -8.58 6.31 -0.08
N ARG A 37 -9.19 5.64 0.91
CA ARG A 37 -10.64 5.35 0.95
C ARG A 37 -11.48 6.60 0.98
N GLU A 38 -11.19 7.52 1.89
CA GLU A 38 -11.97 8.74 2.09
C GLU A 38 -11.74 9.72 0.92
N GLN A 39 -10.50 9.80 0.42
CA GLN A 39 -10.10 10.65 -0.69
C GLN A 39 -10.76 10.22 -2.01
N THR A 40 -10.90 8.92 -2.24
CA THR A 40 -11.46 8.38 -3.49
C THR A 40 -12.94 8.03 -3.38
N ASN A 41 -13.51 8.06 -2.16
CA ASN A 41 -14.84 7.50 -1.84
C ASN A 41 -14.99 6.03 -2.28
N ASP A 42 -13.89 5.28 -2.32
CA ASP A 42 -13.86 3.85 -2.65
C ASP A 42 -13.57 3.04 -1.37
N PRO A 43 -14.53 2.23 -0.87
CA PRO A 43 -14.32 1.41 0.32
C PRO A 43 -13.23 0.33 0.13
N THR A 44 -12.81 0.06 -1.11
CA THR A 44 -11.76 -0.90 -1.48
C THR A 44 -10.38 -0.28 -1.68
N ALA A 45 -10.24 1.05 -1.61
CA ALA A 45 -8.98 1.78 -1.78
C ALA A 45 -8.05 1.67 -0.55
N HIS A 46 -7.86 0.45 -0.08
CA HIS A 46 -6.92 0.10 0.98
C HIS A 46 -5.52 0.03 0.40
N ALA A 47 -4.51 0.37 1.21
CA ALA A 47 -3.12 0.39 0.77
C ALA A 47 -2.69 -0.94 0.12
N GLU A 48 -3.09 -2.08 0.70
CA GLU A 48 -2.77 -3.42 0.19
C GLU A 48 -3.36 -3.67 -1.20
N VAL A 49 -4.65 -3.36 -1.37
CA VAL A 49 -5.37 -3.58 -2.64
C VAL A 49 -4.76 -2.72 -3.74
N LEU A 50 -4.51 -1.45 -3.44
CA LEU A 50 -3.91 -0.52 -4.38
C LEU A 50 -2.48 -0.94 -4.75
N ALA A 51 -1.65 -1.33 -3.76
CA ALA A 51 -0.29 -1.77 -4.02
C ALA A 51 -0.22 -3.06 -4.86
N LEU A 52 -1.17 -4.00 -4.66
CA LEU A 52 -1.28 -5.20 -5.48
C LEU A 52 -1.73 -4.88 -6.92
N ARG A 53 -2.69 -3.95 -7.10
CA ARG A 53 -3.13 -3.48 -8.42
C ARG A 53 -1.96 -2.87 -9.19
N ASP A 54 -1.20 -1.98 -8.56
CA ASP A 54 -0.03 -1.34 -9.18
C ASP A 54 1.07 -2.37 -9.50
N ALA A 55 1.35 -3.30 -8.57
CA ALA A 55 2.32 -4.35 -8.80
C ALA A 55 1.93 -5.24 -9.98
N ALA A 56 0.64 -5.58 -10.13
CA ALA A 56 0.16 -6.38 -11.25
C ALA A 56 0.35 -5.66 -12.60
N GLN A 57 0.17 -4.34 -12.62
CA GLN A 57 0.46 -3.52 -13.81
C GLN A 57 1.96 -3.53 -14.15
N VAL A 58 2.84 -3.38 -13.15
CA VAL A 58 4.30 -3.41 -13.35
C VAL A 58 4.78 -4.79 -13.83
N VAL A 59 4.21 -5.87 -13.27
CA VAL A 59 4.55 -7.24 -13.65
C VAL A 59 3.92 -7.62 -15.01
N GLY A 60 2.84 -6.95 -15.42
CA GLY A 60 2.06 -7.31 -16.61
C GLY A 60 1.22 -8.58 -16.42
N SER A 61 0.94 -8.98 -15.18
CA SER A 61 0.17 -10.18 -14.84
C SER A 61 -0.55 -10.00 -13.52
N TRP A 62 -1.73 -10.62 -13.39
CA TRP A 62 -2.44 -10.72 -12.12
C TRP A 62 -1.73 -11.66 -11.14
N ASN A 63 -0.91 -12.59 -11.65
CA ASN A 63 -0.17 -13.53 -10.84
C ASN A 63 1.14 -12.88 -10.34
N LEU A 64 1.16 -12.54 -9.06
CA LEU A 64 2.29 -11.91 -8.37
C LEU A 64 3.21 -12.92 -7.68
N SER A 65 3.29 -14.15 -8.17
CA SER A 65 4.28 -15.14 -7.69
C SER A 65 5.70 -14.54 -7.66
N GLY A 66 6.40 -14.77 -6.55
CA GLY A 66 7.72 -14.20 -6.29
C GLY A 66 7.71 -12.76 -5.75
N CYS A 67 6.53 -12.16 -5.58
CA CYS A 67 6.40 -10.88 -4.89
C CYS A 67 6.13 -11.07 -3.40
N THR A 68 6.59 -10.11 -2.59
CA THR A 68 6.30 -10.01 -1.16
C THR A 68 5.51 -8.74 -0.88
N LEU A 69 4.33 -8.88 -0.29
CA LEU A 69 3.55 -7.75 0.20
C LEU A 69 3.96 -7.42 1.65
N GLY A 70 4.46 -6.21 1.87
CA GLY A 70 4.76 -5.68 3.19
C GLY A 70 3.77 -4.58 3.56
N ARG A 71 3.18 -4.66 4.75
CA ARG A 71 2.23 -3.65 5.26
C ARG A 71 2.74 -3.01 6.55
N GLY A 72 2.57 -1.70 6.66
CA GLY A 72 2.78 -0.95 7.89
C GLY A 72 1.65 -1.21 8.90
N PRO A 73 1.91 -1.10 10.22
CA PRO A 73 0.87 -1.17 11.21
C PRO A 73 -0.17 -0.07 10.98
N CYS A 74 -1.45 -0.40 11.21
CA CYS A 74 -2.47 0.60 11.44
C CYS A 74 -2.16 1.25 12.79
N GLN A 75 -1.44 2.37 12.79
CA GLN A 75 -1.30 3.19 13.99
C GLN A 75 -2.54 4.06 14.09
N ALA A 76 -3.67 3.46 14.46
CA ALA A 76 -4.86 4.22 14.82
C ALA A 76 -4.53 5.06 16.06
N THR A 77 -3.96 6.25 15.88
CA THR A 77 -4.07 7.33 16.85
C THR A 77 -5.55 7.69 16.86
N ARG A 78 -6.24 7.21 17.90
CA ARG A 78 -7.61 7.60 18.21
C ARG A 78 -7.74 9.12 18.26
#